data_AF-A0A250JG71-F1
#
_entry.id   AF-A0A250JG71-F1
#
_cell.length_a   1.000
_cell.length_b   1.000
_cell.length_c   1.000
_cell.angle_alpha   90.00
_cell.angle_beta   90.00
_cell.angle_gamma   90.00
#
_symmetry.space_group_name_H-M   'P 1'
#
loop_
_entity.id
_entity.type
_entity.pdbx_description
1 polymer ?
#
loop_
_entity_poly.entity_id
_entity_poly.type
_entity_poly.pdbx_seq_one_letter_code
_entity_poly.pdbx_strand_id
1 'polypeptide(L)'
;MIPGSTAAHQAVRQAQHPPSPPKPLVQPTGENVALDSFATVVNRTAAPFQNAPPAHQGSVGELNQLLSGVLGAIGAPVELLNTGFALATNAVSAMLPALPAATLTALHVGLPHPHSHPPSLIPPAPPIPLPSIGTVLLSGCVSVLINGLPAARAGDVGVSVTCGTFTPPLEIFTGSSKVFIGGARAARMGDITKHCTPSAGPMSKLSKVMMGAGMAAGALSVVTNLQDAAASSAAPAESAAAAAANAAAASGQALAAGMAAAQLAADAAAMAMSLLVGKDPGLIPGLGALVTGQPNVLIGGFPMPPWGDVARGLMKLVKGLRGGNRGGHTQGHQHCATCS
;
A
#
# COMPACT_ATOMS: atom_id res chain seq x y z
N MET A 1 8.59 51.39 -34.50
CA MET A 1 9.40 50.35 -33.82
C MET A 1 9.20 50.52 -32.33
N ILE A 2 8.46 49.60 -31.69
CA ILE A 2 8.26 49.58 -30.24
C ILE A 2 9.08 48.40 -29.71
N PRO A 3 10.22 48.63 -29.03
CA PRO A 3 10.95 47.57 -28.34
C PRO A 3 10.35 47.42 -26.94
N GLY A 4 9.65 46.31 -26.66
CA GLY A 4 9.11 46.10 -25.30
C GLY A 4 8.33 44.81 -25.06
N SER A 5 7.92 44.06 -26.08
CA SER A 5 7.01 42.91 -25.91
C SER A 5 7.70 41.61 -25.47
N THR A 6 9.02 41.48 -25.55
CA THR A 6 9.74 40.23 -25.26
C THR A 6 10.05 40.03 -23.78
N ALA A 7 10.40 41.09 -23.04
CA ALA A 7 10.76 41.00 -21.62
C ALA A 7 9.54 40.66 -20.72
N ALA A 8 8.36 41.22 -21.02
CA ALA A 8 7.13 40.94 -20.27
C ALA A 8 6.66 39.48 -20.45
N HIS A 9 6.81 38.91 -21.65
CA HIS A 9 6.52 37.48 -21.88
C HIS A 9 7.56 36.54 -21.27
N GLN A 10 8.76 37.03 -20.94
CA GLN A 10 9.81 36.26 -20.27
C GLN A 10 9.63 36.28 -18.75
N ALA A 11 9.23 37.43 -18.17
CA ALA A 11 8.88 37.57 -16.76
C ALA A 11 7.61 36.77 -16.38
N VAL A 12 6.60 36.76 -17.25
CA VAL A 12 5.39 35.92 -17.06
C VAL A 12 5.70 34.42 -17.15
N ARG A 13 6.71 34.01 -17.93
CA ARG A 13 7.17 32.61 -17.97
C ARG A 13 8.00 32.20 -16.76
N GLN A 14 8.75 33.12 -16.16
CA GLN A 14 9.51 32.84 -14.93
C GLN A 14 8.62 32.71 -13.69
N ALA A 15 7.52 33.46 -13.62
CA ALA A 15 6.53 33.36 -12.54
C ALA A 15 5.71 32.05 -12.55
N GLN A 16 5.87 31.21 -13.57
CA GLN A 16 5.22 29.89 -13.69
C GLN A 16 6.06 28.74 -13.14
N HIS A 17 7.30 28.99 -12.70
CA HIS A 17 8.14 27.90 -12.22
C HIS A 17 7.96 27.69 -10.71
N PRO A 18 7.34 26.59 -10.26
CA PRO A 18 7.62 26.10 -8.91
C PRO A 18 9.14 25.97 -8.73
N PRO A 19 9.67 25.98 -7.50
CA PRO A 19 11.10 25.77 -7.27
C PRO A 19 11.56 24.59 -8.11
N SER A 20 12.57 24.81 -8.95
CA SER A 20 12.98 23.85 -9.96
C SER A 20 13.25 22.51 -9.27
N PRO A 21 12.59 21.41 -9.67
CA PRO A 21 12.82 20.12 -9.05
C PRO A 21 14.33 19.81 -9.14
N PRO A 22 14.91 19.24 -8.08
CA PRO A 22 16.34 18.99 -8.06
C PRO A 22 16.72 18.11 -9.25
N LYS A 23 17.89 18.39 -9.82
CA LYS A 23 18.35 17.69 -11.02
C LYS A 23 18.37 16.19 -10.73
N PRO A 24 17.73 15.35 -11.57
CA PRO A 24 17.72 13.91 -11.35
C PRO A 24 19.17 13.38 -11.34
N LEU A 25 19.47 12.51 -10.37
CA LEU A 25 20.77 11.83 -10.27
C LEU A 25 21.00 10.89 -11.45
N VAL A 26 19.94 10.19 -11.85
CA VAL A 26 19.91 9.35 -13.05
C VAL A 26 18.95 9.98 -14.03
N GLN A 27 19.45 10.51 -15.13
CA GLN A 27 18.59 11.16 -16.13
C GLN A 27 17.73 10.10 -16.83
N PRO A 28 16.39 10.26 -16.86
CA PRO A 28 15.55 9.46 -17.72
C PRO A 28 15.94 9.71 -19.17
N THR A 29 16.15 8.63 -19.91
CA THR A 29 16.54 8.67 -21.32
C THR A 29 15.33 8.88 -22.23
N GLY A 30 14.14 8.45 -21.80
CA GLY A 30 12.93 8.42 -22.63
C GLY A 30 12.93 7.29 -23.66
N GLU A 31 14.04 6.59 -23.83
CA GLU A 31 14.25 5.55 -24.83
C GLU A 31 14.00 4.15 -24.26
N ASN A 32 14.28 3.95 -22.97
CA ASN A 32 14.15 2.64 -22.32
C ASN A 32 13.32 2.74 -21.05
N VAL A 33 12.07 2.30 -21.15
CA VAL A 33 11.09 2.29 -20.05
C VAL A 33 11.62 1.57 -18.80
N ALA A 34 12.43 0.51 -18.95
CA ALA A 34 12.99 -0.19 -17.80
C ALA A 34 14.01 0.67 -17.06
N LEU A 35 14.98 1.24 -17.79
CA LEU A 35 15.98 2.14 -17.21
C LEU A 35 15.33 3.38 -16.60
N ASP A 36 14.33 3.95 -17.28
CA ASP A 36 13.61 5.13 -16.80
C ASP A 36 12.78 4.82 -15.55
N SER A 37 12.20 3.62 -15.45
CA SER A 37 11.48 3.17 -14.24
C SER A 37 12.45 3.03 -13.06
N PHE A 38 13.62 2.43 -13.26
CA PHE A 38 14.65 2.34 -12.22
C PHE A 38 15.20 3.71 -11.83
N ALA A 39 15.48 4.57 -12.82
CA ALA A 39 15.92 5.94 -12.60
C ALA A 39 14.89 6.71 -11.77
N THR A 40 13.60 6.52 -12.03
CA THR A 40 12.52 7.15 -11.27
C THR A 40 12.56 6.76 -9.79
N VAL A 41 12.72 5.45 -9.49
CA VAL A 41 12.83 4.98 -8.09
C VAL A 41 14.05 5.59 -7.41
N VAL A 42 15.23 5.53 -8.05
CA VAL A 42 16.48 6.08 -7.50
C VAL A 42 16.37 7.59 -7.25
N ASN A 43 15.85 8.34 -8.22
CA ASN A 43 15.68 9.79 -8.10
C ASN A 43 14.68 10.14 -7.00
N ARG A 44 13.56 9.43 -6.90
CA ARG A 44 12.54 9.64 -5.85
C ARG A 44 13.11 9.34 -4.47
N THR A 45 13.83 8.23 -4.31
CA THR A 45 14.47 7.88 -3.02
C THR A 45 15.52 8.90 -2.62
N ALA A 46 16.24 9.46 -3.58
CA ALA A 46 17.29 10.43 -3.32
C ALA A 46 16.79 11.88 -3.16
N ALA A 47 15.59 12.21 -3.66
CA ALA A 47 15.06 13.56 -3.64
C ALA A 47 15.07 14.24 -2.25
N PRO A 48 14.74 13.55 -1.15
CA PRO A 48 14.81 14.12 0.19
C PRO A 48 16.23 14.48 0.65
N PHE A 49 17.28 14.05 -0.05
CA PHE A 49 18.67 14.35 0.30
C PHE A 49 19.31 15.40 -0.61
N GLN A 50 18.58 15.89 -1.63
CA GLN A 50 19.14 16.78 -2.65
C GLN A 50 19.00 18.26 -2.32
N ASN A 51 18.00 18.65 -1.53
CA ASN A 51 17.76 20.03 -1.12
C ASN A 51 17.52 20.11 0.39
N ALA A 52 17.82 21.23 1.03
CA ALA A 52 17.34 21.51 2.38
C ALA A 52 15.81 21.75 2.37
N PRO A 53 15.11 21.52 3.50
CA PRO A 53 13.69 21.83 3.56
C PRO A 53 13.51 23.36 3.52
N PRO A 54 12.35 23.85 3.05
CA PRO A 54 12.07 25.29 3.07
C PRO A 54 12.23 25.89 4.48
N ALA A 55 12.88 27.05 4.56
CA ALA A 55 13.23 27.67 5.84
C ALA A 55 12.01 27.95 6.75
N HIS A 56 10.83 28.20 6.18
CA HIS A 56 9.60 28.45 6.95
C HIS A 56 9.07 27.20 7.69
N GLN A 57 9.53 26.00 7.31
CA GLN A 57 9.16 24.76 8.01
C GLN A 57 10.01 24.53 9.27
N GLY A 58 11.15 25.22 9.41
CA GLY A 58 12.05 25.10 10.55
C GLY A 58 12.48 23.66 10.86
N SER A 59 12.63 23.33 12.13
CA SER A 59 13.03 21.99 12.59
C SER A 59 12.02 20.88 12.26
N VAL A 60 10.74 21.23 12.06
CA VAL A 60 9.70 20.28 11.66
C VAL A 60 9.95 19.79 10.23
N GLY A 61 10.34 20.69 9.33
CA GLY A 61 10.71 20.36 7.95
C GLY A 61 11.93 19.44 7.88
N GLU A 62 12.97 19.74 8.66
CA GLU A 62 14.19 18.91 8.75
C GLU A 62 13.87 17.50 9.26
N LEU A 63 13.07 17.40 10.31
CA LEU A 63 12.66 16.10 10.86
C LEU A 63 11.80 15.31 9.86
N ASN A 64 10.83 15.98 9.20
CA ASN A 64 9.99 15.33 8.21
C ASN A 64 10.81 14.81 7.03
N GLN A 65 11.75 15.61 6.53
CA GLN A 65 12.61 15.26 5.42
C GLN A 65 13.55 14.11 5.77
N LEU A 66 14.19 14.16 6.95
CA LEU A 66 15.04 13.08 7.42
C LEU A 66 14.26 11.78 7.58
N LEU A 67 13.11 11.84 8.27
CA LEU A 67 12.29 10.65 8.53
C LEU A 67 11.74 10.05 7.23
N SER A 68 11.20 10.89 6.34
CA SER A 68 10.69 10.47 5.04
C SER A 68 11.80 9.92 4.14
N GLY A 69 12.99 10.54 4.17
CA GLY A 69 14.18 10.07 3.46
C GLY A 69 14.65 8.71 3.95
N VAL A 70 14.73 8.50 5.27
CA VAL A 70 15.11 7.21 5.87
C VAL A 70 14.06 6.13 5.54
N LEU A 71 12.77 6.43 5.70
CA LEU A 71 11.70 5.49 5.35
C LEU A 71 11.73 5.13 3.86
N GLY A 72 11.93 6.13 2.99
CA GLY A 72 12.08 5.93 1.54
C GLY A 72 13.29 5.06 1.21
N ALA A 73 14.44 5.29 1.84
CA ALA A 73 15.64 4.48 1.64
C ALA A 73 15.45 3.01 2.06
N ILE A 74 14.72 2.76 3.16
CA ILE A 74 14.44 1.39 3.59
C ILE A 74 13.38 0.72 2.69
N GLY A 75 12.44 1.48 2.14
CA GLY A 75 11.44 0.99 1.18
C GLY A 75 11.98 0.75 -0.23
N ALA A 76 13.02 1.48 -0.64
CA ALA A 76 13.54 1.48 -2.01
C ALA A 76 13.90 0.09 -2.55
N PRO A 77 14.54 -0.84 -1.81
CA PRO A 77 14.80 -2.19 -2.30
C PRO A 77 13.51 -2.93 -2.69
N VAL A 78 12.42 -2.76 -1.93
CA VAL A 78 11.14 -3.40 -2.22
C VAL A 78 10.50 -2.77 -3.46
N GLU A 79 10.59 -1.45 -3.62
CA GLU A 79 10.10 -0.74 -4.82
C GLU A 79 10.89 -1.12 -6.08
N LEU A 80 12.21 -1.28 -5.97
CA LEU A 80 13.06 -1.80 -7.05
C LEU A 80 12.70 -3.24 -7.42
N LEU A 81 12.47 -4.11 -6.42
CA LEU A 81 12.01 -5.49 -6.67
C LEU A 81 10.62 -5.51 -7.31
N ASN A 82 9.71 -4.65 -6.87
CA ASN A 82 8.39 -4.48 -7.48
C ASN A 82 8.51 -4.06 -8.96
N THR A 83 9.32 -3.04 -9.22
CA THR A 83 9.56 -2.50 -10.57
C THR A 83 10.21 -3.53 -11.48
N GLY A 84 11.32 -4.13 -11.03
CA GLY A 84 12.04 -5.14 -11.81
C GLY A 84 11.20 -6.37 -12.10
N PHE A 85 10.41 -6.85 -11.12
CA PHE A 85 9.54 -8.00 -11.33
C PHE A 85 8.37 -7.68 -12.27
N ALA A 86 7.76 -6.50 -12.14
CA ALA A 86 6.71 -6.04 -13.04
C ALA A 86 7.19 -5.96 -14.51
N LEU A 87 8.43 -5.49 -14.71
CA LEU A 87 9.09 -5.44 -16.02
C LEU A 87 9.44 -6.84 -16.53
N ALA A 88 10.06 -7.67 -15.71
CA ALA A 88 10.49 -9.03 -16.06
C ALA A 88 9.31 -9.93 -16.42
N THR A 89 8.16 -9.73 -15.78
CA THR A 89 6.95 -10.55 -16.01
C THR A 89 5.97 -9.92 -16.97
N ASN A 90 6.35 -8.84 -17.67
CA ASN A 90 5.44 -8.10 -18.55
C ASN A 90 4.82 -8.97 -19.66
N ALA A 91 5.61 -9.86 -20.27
CA ALA A 91 5.11 -10.77 -21.32
C ALA A 91 4.05 -11.74 -20.77
N VAL A 92 4.28 -12.31 -19.58
CA VAL A 92 3.33 -13.21 -18.92
C VAL A 92 2.07 -12.45 -18.48
N SER A 93 2.24 -11.24 -17.98
CA SER A 93 1.15 -10.34 -17.58
C SER A 93 0.25 -9.96 -18.76
N ALA A 94 0.83 -9.75 -19.95
CA ALA A 94 0.09 -9.43 -21.18
C ALA A 94 -0.73 -10.63 -21.72
N MET A 95 -0.38 -11.86 -21.35
CA MET A 95 -1.14 -13.06 -21.71
C MET A 95 -2.36 -13.28 -20.83
N LEU A 96 -2.48 -12.55 -19.71
CA LEU A 96 -3.62 -12.65 -18.79
C LEU A 96 -4.59 -11.49 -19.02
N PRO A 97 -5.90 -11.73 -18.93
CA PRO A 97 -6.89 -10.67 -19.09
C PRO A 97 -6.74 -9.63 -17.98
N ALA A 98 -6.92 -8.37 -18.32
CA ALA A 98 -7.07 -7.32 -17.33
C ALA A 98 -8.43 -7.49 -16.63
N LEU A 99 -8.43 -7.37 -15.30
CA LEU A 99 -9.61 -7.60 -14.48
C LEU A 99 -10.14 -6.27 -13.90
N PRO A 100 -11.45 -6.13 -13.68
CA PRO A 100 -12.04 -4.95 -13.06
C PRO A 100 -11.34 -4.57 -11.75
N ALA A 101 -10.99 -3.29 -11.62
CA ALA A 101 -10.32 -2.76 -10.43
C ALA A 101 -11.23 -2.85 -9.20
N ALA A 102 -10.68 -3.28 -8.06
CA ALA A 102 -11.41 -3.25 -6.81
C ALA A 102 -11.31 -1.86 -6.16
N THR A 103 -12.37 -1.47 -5.47
CA THR A 103 -12.44 -0.22 -4.70
C THR A 103 -12.86 -0.53 -3.27
N LEU A 104 -12.92 0.50 -2.42
CA LEU A 104 -13.80 0.42 -1.24
C LEU A 104 -15.18 -0.07 -1.68
N THR A 105 -15.84 -0.77 -0.76
CA THR A 105 -17.10 -1.50 -0.93
C THR A 105 -17.03 -2.73 -1.85
N ALA A 106 -15.86 -3.13 -2.34
CA ALA A 106 -15.75 -4.39 -3.07
C ALA A 106 -16.15 -5.57 -2.17
N LEU A 107 -17.01 -6.44 -2.69
CA LEU A 107 -17.52 -7.62 -2.03
C LEU A 107 -16.44 -8.71 -2.01
N HIS A 108 -16.18 -9.22 -0.82
CA HIS A 108 -15.42 -10.43 -0.55
C HIS A 108 -16.39 -11.61 -0.45
N VAL A 109 -16.03 -12.73 -1.08
CA VAL A 109 -16.65 -14.03 -0.82
C VAL A 109 -15.56 -15.05 -0.52
N GLY A 110 -15.65 -15.62 0.67
CA GLY A 110 -14.75 -16.62 1.22
C GLY A 110 -15.33 -18.01 1.19
N LEU A 111 -14.45 -18.99 1.11
CA LEU A 111 -14.80 -20.40 1.20
C LEU A 111 -15.48 -20.68 2.55
N PRO A 112 -16.58 -21.45 2.56
CA PRO A 112 -17.20 -21.88 3.79
C PRO A 112 -16.20 -22.60 4.68
N HIS A 113 -16.09 -22.16 5.93
CA HIS A 113 -15.23 -22.78 6.93
C HIS A 113 -15.90 -22.71 8.30
N PRO A 114 -15.66 -23.69 9.18
CA PRO A 114 -16.21 -23.68 10.53
C PRO A 114 -15.24 -23.04 11.55
N HIS A 115 -15.83 -22.53 12.63
CA HIS A 115 -15.15 -22.13 13.87
C HIS A 115 -15.42 -23.13 15.01
N SER A 116 -14.61 -23.07 16.07
CA SER A 116 -14.73 -23.91 17.27
C SER A 116 -15.73 -23.36 18.31
N HIS A 117 -16.57 -22.40 17.91
CA HIS A 117 -17.58 -21.78 18.76
C HIS A 117 -18.89 -21.54 17.98
N PRO A 118 -20.00 -21.21 18.67
CA PRO A 118 -21.25 -20.83 18.01
C PRO A 118 -21.05 -19.59 17.11
N PRO A 119 -21.76 -19.48 15.98
CA PRO A 119 -22.81 -20.38 15.48
C PRO A 119 -22.29 -21.61 14.71
N SER A 120 -20.98 -21.69 14.43
CA SER A 120 -20.40 -22.81 13.69
C SER A 120 -20.50 -24.13 14.47
N LEU A 121 -20.20 -24.12 15.76
CA LEU A 121 -20.20 -25.30 16.62
C LEU A 121 -21.04 -25.06 17.87
N ILE A 122 -22.20 -25.74 17.95
CA ILE A 122 -23.04 -25.84 19.14
C ILE A 122 -23.17 -27.34 19.48
N PRO A 123 -22.43 -27.86 20.47
CA PRO A 123 -22.52 -29.27 20.84
C PRO A 123 -23.96 -29.67 21.20
N PRO A 124 -24.43 -30.87 20.81
CA PRO A 124 -23.66 -31.98 20.23
C PRO A 124 -23.53 -31.95 18.70
N ALA A 125 -24.04 -30.93 18.00
CA ALA A 125 -23.96 -30.86 16.55
C ALA A 125 -22.50 -30.68 16.07
N PRO A 126 -22.10 -31.30 14.95
CA PRO A 126 -20.76 -31.10 14.38
C PRO A 126 -20.57 -29.65 13.87
N PRO A 127 -19.32 -29.18 13.70
CA PRO A 127 -19.06 -27.84 13.17
C PRO A 127 -19.65 -27.67 11.76
N ILE A 128 -20.47 -26.64 11.58
CA ILE A 128 -21.11 -26.29 10.31
C ILE A 128 -20.23 -25.24 9.61
N PRO A 129 -19.75 -25.50 8.39
CA PRO A 129 -19.05 -24.49 7.60
C PRO A 129 -20.00 -23.37 7.18
N LEU A 130 -19.67 -22.13 7.52
CA LEU A 130 -20.45 -20.95 7.14
C LEU A 130 -19.69 -20.13 6.09
N PRO A 131 -20.38 -19.57 5.09
CA PRO A 131 -19.74 -18.71 4.10
C PRO A 131 -19.25 -17.42 4.76
N SER A 132 -18.11 -16.91 4.29
CA SER A 132 -17.62 -15.59 4.66
C SER A 132 -17.99 -14.61 3.55
N ILE A 133 -18.79 -13.60 3.87
CA ILE A 133 -19.24 -12.55 2.96
C ILE A 133 -18.97 -11.24 3.69
N GLY A 134 -18.31 -10.34 3.00
CA GLY A 134 -17.83 -9.11 3.59
C GLY A 134 -17.55 -8.05 2.55
N THR A 135 -17.17 -6.87 3.00
CA THR A 135 -16.84 -5.76 2.11
C THR A 135 -15.51 -5.16 2.51
N VAL A 136 -14.74 -4.70 1.52
CA VAL A 136 -13.60 -3.83 1.75
C VAL A 136 -14.13 -2.50 2.28
N LEU A 137 -13.68 -2.06 3.45
CA LEU A 137 -14.25 -0.88 4.14
C LEU A 137 -13.20 0.15 4.54
N LEU A 138 -11.94 -0.26 4.67
CA LEU A 138 -10.86 0.59 5.17
C LEU A 138 -9.64 0.49 4.26
N SER A 139 -8.69 1.39 4.46
CA SER A 139 -7.38 1.37 3.79
C SER A 139 -7.37 1.66 2.29
N GLY A 140 -8.45 2.06 1.64
CA GLY A 140 -8.38 2.44 0.22
C GLY A 140 -7.39 3.58 -0.04
N CYS A 141 -6.88 3.68 -1.27
CA CYS A 141 -6.03 4.80 -1.69
C CYS A 141 -6.88 6.04 -1.97
N VAL A 142 -6.90 7.00 -1.05
CA VAL A 142 -7.74 8.22 -1.18
C VAL A 142 -7.23 9.17 -2.25
N SER A 143 -6.00 8.99 -2.74
CA SER A 143 -5.44 9.75 -3.86
C SER A 143 -5.80 9.21 -5.24
N VAL A 144 -6.29 7.98 -5.32
CA VAL A 144 -6.71 7.37 -6.58
C VAL A 144 -8.15 6.90 -6.45
N LEU A 145 -9.06 7.69 -7.02
CA LEU A 145 -10.49 7.38 -7.02
C LEU A 145 -10.88 6.68 -8.33
N ILE A 146 -11.47 5.50 -8.21
CA ILE A 146 -12.05 4.75 -9.34
C ILE A 146 -13.56 4.83 -9.19
N ASN A 147 -14.22 5.45 -10.18
CA ASN A 147 -15.65 5.77 -10.11
C ASN A 147 -16.04 6.53 -8.83
N GLY A 148 -15.15 7.42 -8.35
CA GLY A 148 -15.37 8.23 -7.14
C GLY A 148 -15.09 7.51 -5.81
N LEU A 149 -14.73 6.23 -5.83
CA LEU A 149 -14.37 5.45 -4.63
C LEU A 149 -12.86 5.23 -4.54
N PRO A 150 -12.26 5.29 -3.33
CA PRO A 150 -10.84 4.97 -3.14
C PRO A 150 -10.49 3.59 -3.69
N ALA A 151 -9.43 3.51 -4.48
CA ALA A 151 -8.95 2.27 -5.09
C ALA A 151 -8.40 1.31 -4.02
N ALA A 152 -8.75 0.02 -4.11
CA ALA A 152 -8.27 -0.99 -3.18
C ALA A 152 -6.90 -1.54 -3.59
N ARG A 153 -6.13 -2.01 -2.61
CA ARG A 153 -4.74 -2.47 -2.72
C ARG A 153 -4.53 -3.72 -1.88
N ALA A 154 -3.50 -4.50 -2.20
CA ALA A 154 -3.03 -5.56 -1.32
C ALA A 154 -2.59 -4.97 0.03
N GLY A 155 -3.06 -5.58 1.11
CA GLY A 155 -2.92 -5.09 2.49
C GLY A 155 -4.13 -4.31 3.00
N ASP A 156 -5.06 -3.89 2.12
CA ASP A 156 -6.27 -3.20 2.55
C ASP A 156 -7.21 -4.17 3.27
N VAL A 157 -8.03 -3.62 4.17
CA VAL A 157 -8.86 -4.43 5.06
C VAL A 157 -10.35 -4.10 4.94
N GLY A 158 -11.14 -5.11 5.25
CA GLY A 158 -12.59 -5.05 5.24
C GLY A 158 -13.18 -5.75 6.45
N VAL A 159 -14.48 -6.00 6.39
CA VAL A 159 -15.20 -6.72 7.43
C VAL A 159 -16.01 -7.84 6.77
N SER A 160 -15.84 -9.06 7.27
CA SER A 160 -16.58 -10.27 6.91
C SER A 160 -17.28 -10.82 8.13
N VAL A 161 -18.61 -10.77 8.13
CA VAL A 161 -19.42 -11.08 9.33
C VAL A 161 -20.11 -12.43 9.27
N THR A 162 -20.33 -12.98 8.07
CA THR A 162 -21.30 -14.08 7.90
C THR A 162 -20.79 -15.44 8.34
N CYS A 163 -19.47 -15.63 8.52
CA CYS A 163 -18.94 -16.85 9.11
C CYS A 163 -19.11 -16.92 10.64
N GLY A 164 -19.65 -15.87 11.25
CA GLY A 164 -19.89 -15.81 12.70
C GLY A 164 -18.62 -15.62 13.52
N THR A 165 -17.54 -15.13 12.89
CA THR A 165 -16.28 -14.87 13.57
C THR A 165 -16.40 -13.76 14.61
N PHE A 166 -15.69 -13.89 15.75
CA PHE A 166 -15.57 -12.82 16.74
C PHE A 166 -14.61 -11.71 16.34
N THR A 167 -13.76 -11.95 15.33
CA THR A 167 -12.84 -10.96 14.78
C THR A 167 -13.07 -10.86 13.28
N PRO A 168 -14.09 -10.10 12.86
CA PRO A 168 -14.54 -10.06 11.47
C PRO A 168 -13.62 -9.37 10.45
N PRO A 169 -12.46 -8.77 10.78
CA PRO A 169 -11.62 -8.22 9.72
C PRO A 169 -11.16 -9.24 8.67
N LEU A 170 -11.25 -8.84 7.40
CA LEU A 170 -10.64 -9.50 6.26
C LEU A 170 -9.51 -8.62 5.71
N GLU A 171 -8.53 -9.24 5.05
CA GLU A 171 -7.40 -8.58 4.40
C GLU A 171 -7.34 -8.98 2.92
N ILE A 172 -7.09 -8.02 2.03
CA ILE A 172 -6.77 -8.29 0.63
C ILE A 172 -5.32 -8.77 0.57
N PHE A 173 -5.12 -10.05 0.26
CA PHE A 173 -3.81 -10.67 0.32
C PHE A 173 -2.99 -10.50 -0.97
N THR A 174 -3.64 -10.55 -2.14
CA THR A 174 -2.95 -10.35 -3.42
C THR A 174 -3.44 -9.10 -4.13
N GLY A 175 -2.60 -8.60 -5.03
CA GLY A 175 -2.98 -7.60 -6.01
C GLY A 175 -2.28 -7.88 -7.33
N SER A 176 -2.28 -6.89 -8.21
CA SER A 176 -1.57 -6.95 -9.48
C SER A 176 -0.06 -7.19 -9.30
N SER A 177 0.50 -8.04 -10.16
CA SER A 177 1.94 -8.22 -10.30
C SER A 177 2.65 -7.01 -10.93
N LYS A 178 1.92 -6.11 -11.61
CA LYS A 178 2.48 -5.02 -12.43
C LYS A 178 1.99 -3.61 -12.05
N VAL A 179 0.73 -3.46 -11.64
CA VAL A 179 0.12 -2.16 -11.38
C VAL A 179 0.16 -1.85 -9.88
N PHE A 180 0.68 -0.69 -9.54
CA PHE A 180 0.79 -0.21 -8.18
C PHE A 180 -0.04 1.07 -8.00
N ILE A 181 -0.83 1.12 -6.93
CA ILE A 181 -1.63 2.28 -6.53
C ILE A 181 -1.21 2.65 -5.11
N GLY A 182 -0.86 3.92 -4.89
CA GLY A 182 -0.43 4.40 -3.57
C GLY A 182 0.74 3.60 -2.98
N GLY A 183 1.66 3.12 -3.83
CA GLY A 183 2.85 2.33 -3.41
C GLY A 183 2.61 0.84 -3.14
N ALA A 184 1.35 0.36 -3.18
CA ALA A 184 1.02 -1.05 -3.00
C ALA A 184 0.38 -1.67 -4.25
N ARG A 185 0.35 -3.00 -4.33
CA ARG A 185 -0.21 -3.72 -5.48
C ARG A 185 -1.71 -3.44 -5.61
N ALA A 186 -2.15 -2.98 -6.77
CA ALA A 186 -3.56 -2.66 -6.99
C ALA A 186 -4.45 -3.91 -6.94
N ALA A 187 -5.54 -3.88 -6.19
CA ALA A 187 -6.46 -4.99 -6.04
C ALA A 187 -7.54 -5.00 -7.13
N ARG A 188 -8.05 -6.20 -7.45
CA ARG A 188 -8.97 -6.45 -8.56
C ARG A 188 -9.99 -7.52 -8.19
N MET A 189 -11.05 -7.59 -8.98
CA MET A 189 -11.92 -8.76 -8.96
C MET A 189 -11.08 -10.03 -9.20
N GLY A 190 -11.24 -11.03 -8.33
CA GLY A 190 -10.49 -12.28 -8.33
C GLY A 190 -9.23 -12.29 -7.46
N ASP A 191 -8.80 -11.14 -6.92
CA ASP A 191 -7.66 -11.13 -5.99
C ASP A 191 -8.02 -11.82 -4.68
N ILE A 192 -7.06 -12.58 -4.15
CA ILE A 192 -7.21 -13.44 -2.99
C ILE A 192 -7.29 -12.56 -1.75
N THR A 193 -8.22 -12.90 -0.88
CA THR A 193 -8.42 -12.30 0.44
C THR A 193 -8.25 -13.36 1.53
N LYS A 194 -7.94 -12.91 2.75
CA LYS A 194 -7.84 -13.74 3.95
C LYS A 194 -8.77 -13.22 5.03
N HIS A 195 -9.46 -14.13 5.69
CA HIS A 195 -10.27 -13.91 6.89
C HIS A 195 -10.12 -15.14 7.78
N CYS A 196 -10.29 -14.99 9.10
CA CYS A 196 -10.21 -16.12 10.04
C CYS A 196 -8.92 -16.98 9.93
N THR A 197 -7.90 -16.48 9.26
CA THR A 197 -6.62 -17.14 9.03
C THR A 197 -5.58 -16.22 9.63
N PRO A 198 -4.79 -16.66 10.61
CA PRO A 198 -3.76 -15.83 11.20
C PRO A 198 -2.87 -15.20 10.12
N SER A 199 -2.99 -13.90 9.93
CA SER A 199 -2.10 -13.15 9.05
C SER A 199 -0.73 -13.08 9.75
N ALA A 200 0.23 -13.83 9.20
CA ALA A 200 1.66 -13.71 9.45
C ALA A 200 2.18 -13.62 10.92
N GLY A 201 1.55 -14.20 11.94
CA GLY A 201 2.13 -14.26 13.29
C GLY A 201 2.38 -12.89 13.95
N PRO A 202 2.96 -12.82 15.17
CA PRO A 202 3.14 -11.55 15.85
C PRO A 202 4.06 -10.61 15.04
N MET A 203 3.62 -9.36 14.86
CA MET A 203 4.43 -8.33 14.19
C MET A 203 5.83 -8.28 14.81
N SER A 204 6.85 -8.37 13.94
CA SER A 204 8.24 -8.28 14.38
C SER A 204 8.52 -6.92 15.04
N LYS A 205 9.54 -6.84 15.91
CA LYS A 205 9.95 -5.56 16.51
C LYS A 205 10.23 -4.51 15.44
N LEU A 206 10.88 -4.92 14.34
CA LEU A 206 11.14 -4.07 13.19
C LEU A 206 9.82 -3.56 12.56
N SER A 207 8.84 -4.44 12.36
CA SER A 207 7.53 -4.06 11.81
C SER A 207 6.80 -3.04 12.70
N LYS A 208 6.89 -3.16 14.03
CA LYS A 208 6.31 -2.18 14.97
C LYS A 208 7.00 -0.82 14.90
N VAL A 209 8.33 -0.81 14.82
CA VAL A 209 9.11 0.43 14.66
C VAL A 209 8.77 1.10 13.33
N MET A 210 8.70 0.34 12.24
CA MET A 210 8.32 0.84 10.92
C MET A 210 6.90 1.38 10.89
N MET A 211 5.96 0.72 11.56
CA MET A 211 4.60 1.22 11.72
C MET A 211 4.59 2.58 12.43
N GLY A 212 5.25 2.70 13.58
CA GLY A 212 5.32 3.96 14.32
C GLY A 212 5.99 5.09 13.52
N ALA A 213 7.10 4.79 12.85
CA ALA A 213 7.80 5.73 12.00
C ALA A 213 6.95 6.19 10.80
N GLY A 214 6.22 5.28 10.15
CA GLY A 214 5.31 5.60 9.06
C GLY A 214 4.16 6.53 9.50
N MET A 215 3.55 6.27 10.66
CA MET A 215 2.51 7.13 11.21
C MET A 215 3.05 8.54 11.55
N ALA A 216 4.25 8.62 12.14
CA ALA A 216 4.90 9.89 12.45
C ALA A 216 5.24 10.68 11.17
N ALA A 217 5.75 10.01 10.14
CA ALA A 217 6.05 10.63 8.85
C ALA A 217 4.78 11.15 8.15
N GLY A 218 3.69 10.38 8.17
CA GLY A 218 2.40 10.83 7.65
C GLY A 218 1.89 12.08 8.37
N ALA A 219 1.97 12.11 9.71
CA ALA A 219 1.55 13.28 10.49
C ALA A 219 2.43 14.52 10.21
N LEU A 220 3.75 14.34 10.13
CA LEU A 220 4.69 15.42 9.77
C LEU A 220 4.47 15.92 8.34
N SER A 221 4.11 15.04 7.40
CA SER A 221 3.74 15.43 6.03
C SER A 221 2.49 16.32 6.00
N VAL A 222 1.49 16.05 6.85
CA VAL A 222 0.32 16.95 6.97
C VAL A 222 0.74 18.33 7.46
N VAL A 223 1.56 18.39 8.52
CA VAL A 223 2.01 19.66 9.09
C VAL A 223 2.83 20.48 8.09
N THR A 224 3.79 19.85 7.41
CA THR A 224 4.64 20.54 6.43
C THR A 224 3.84 21.03 5.21
N ASN A 225 2.88 20.27 4.70
CA ASN A 225 1.97 20.74 3.64
C ASN A 225 1.10 21.93 4.09
N LEU A 226 0.67 21.98 5.35
CA LEU A 226 -0.06 23.13 5.90
C LEU A 226 0.84 24.37 6.07
N GLN A 227 2.09 24.17 6.50
CA GLN A 227 3.08 25.24 6.57
C GLN A 227 3.40 25.81 5.17
N ASP A 228 3.47 24.94 4.17
CA ASP A 228 3.64 25.34 2.77
C ASP A 228 2.44 26.13 2.25
N ALA A 229 1.21 25.69 2.55
CA ALA A 229 0.01 26.42 2.20
C ALA A 229 -0.02 27.83 2.82
N ALA A 230 0.36 27.92 4.10
CA ALA A 230 0.45 29.20 4.81
C ALA A 230 1.53 30.11 4.20
N ALA A 231 2.71 29.58 3.88
CA ALA A 231 3.78 30.34 3.25
C ALA A 231 3.39 30.86 1.87
N SER A 232 2.77 30.02 1.03
CA SER A 232 2.27 30.42 -0.30
C SER A 232 1.18 31.50 -0.20
N SER A 233 0.32 31.44 0.82
CA SER A 233 -0.72 32.45 1.04
C SER A 233 -0.16 33.81 1.51
N ALA A 234 0.97 33.81 2.20
CA ALA A 234 1.64 35.00 2.73
C ALA A 234 2.71 35.57 1.77
N ALA A 235 2.99 34.87 0.66
CA ALA A 235 4.03 35.26 -0.28
C ALA A 235 3.67 36.58 -0.99
N PRO A 236 4.62 37.54 -1.08
CA PRO A 236 4.38 38.82 -1.75
C PRO A 236 4.03 38.59 -3.22
N ALA A 237 3.03 39.32 -3.71
CA ALA A 237 2.57 39.24 -5.10
C ALA A 237 2.75 40.59 -5.78
N GLU A 238 3.67 40.65 -6.74
CA GLU A 238 3.98 41.86 -7.52
C GLU A 238 2.97 42.10 -8.66
N SER A 239 2.06 41.15 -8.89
CA SER A 239 1.01 41.25 -9.90
C SER A 239 -0.23 40.43 -9.50
N ALA A 240 -1.38 40.74 -10.11
CA ALA A 240 -2.60 39.95 -9.94
C ALA A 240 -2.43 38.48 -10.40
N ALA A 241 -1.60 38.23 -11.41
CA ALA A 241 -1.27 36.88 -11.85
C ALA A 241 -0.43 36.13 -10.80
N ALA A 242 0.55 36.79 -10.18
CA ALA A 242 1.32 36.21 -9.08
C ALA A 242 0.44 35.94 -7.85
N ALA A 243 -0.50 36.83 -7.53
CA ALA A 243 -1.46 36.62 -6.44
C ALA A 243 -2.36 35.40 -6.71
N ALA A 244 -2.85 35.24 -7.95
CA ALA A 244 -3.65 34.08 -8.34
C ALA A 244 -2.84 32.77 -8.30
N ALA A 245 -1.55 32.82 -8.71
CA ALA A 245 -0.66 31.67 -8.63
C ALA A 245 -0.37 31.26 -7.18
N ASN A 246 -0.12 32.23 -6.29
CA ASN A 246 0.08 32.00 -4.86
C ASN A 246 -1.16 31.38 -4.21
N ALA A 247 -2.36 31.86 -4.56
CA ALA A 247 -3.62 31.30 -4.09
C ALA A 247 -3.86 29.86 -4.62
N ALA A 248 -3.52 29.60 -5.89
CA ALA A 248 -3.60 28.26 -6.46
C ALA A 248 -2.60 27.29 -5.80
N ALA A 249 -1.38 27.73 -5.52
CA ALA A 249 -0.38 26.95 -4.79
C ALA A 249 -0.84 26.65 -3.36
N ALA A 250 -1.33 27.66 -2.63
CA ALA A 250 -1.84 27.50 -1.27
C ALA A 250 -3.03 26.53 -1.20
N SER A 251 -3.99 26.65 -2.12
CA SER A 251 -5.13 25.74 -2.20
C SER A 251 -4.72 24.31 -2.58
N GLY A 252 -3.76 24.14 -3.49
CA GLY A 252 -3.19 22.84 -3.84
C GLY A 252 -2.47 22.18 -2.66
N GLN A 253 -1.67 22.93 -1.90
CA GLN A 253 -0.96 22.44 -0.72
C GLN A 253 -1.94 22.10 0.43
N ALA A 254 -2.98 22.91 0.63
CA ALA A 254 -4.03 22.61 1.60
C ALA A 254 -4.81 21.34 1.23
N LEU A 255 -5.12 21.14 -0.06
CA LEU A 255 -5.73 19.91 -0.54
C LEU A 255 -4.79 18.70 -0.32
N ALA A 256 -3.50 18.85 -0.62
CA ALA A 256 -2.50 17.81 -0.39
C ALA A 256 -2.39 17.43 1.10
N ALA A 257 -2.42 18.42 2.00
CA ALA A 257 -2.47 18.18 3.45
C ALA A 257 -3.73 17.40 3.85
N GLY A 258 -4.89 17.77 3.32
CA GLY A 258 -6.15 17.08 3.57
C GLY A 258 -6.12 15.62 3.08
N MET A 259 -5.58 15.38 1.88
CA MET A 259 -5.43 14.03 1.33
C MET A 259 -4.42 13.18 2.12
N ALA A 260 -3.29 13.76 2.54
CA ALA A 260 -2.30 13.09 3.37
C ALA A 260 -2.89 12.72 4.75
N ALA A 261 -3.67 13.62 5.35
CA ALA A 261 -4.35 13.36 6.62
C ALA A 261 -5.40 12.24 6.48
N ALA A 262 -6.20 12.27 5.41
CA ALA A 262 -7.18 11.23 5.14
C ALA A 262 -6.53 9.86 4.89
N GLN A 263 -5.42 9.81 4.13
CA GLN A 263 -4.68 8.58 3.91
C GLN A 263 -4.07 8.04 5.22
N LEU A 264 -3.47 8.91 6.03
CA LEU A 264 -2.92 8.54 7.34
C LEU A 264 -3.99 7.94 8.26
N ALA A 265 -5.17 8.57 8.32
CA ALA A 265 -6.27 8.07 9.12
C ALA A 265 -6.77 6.70 8.61
N ALA A 266 -6.90 6.55 7.29
CA ALA A 266 -7.31 5.29 6.66
C ALA A 266 -6.30 4.17 6.93
N ASP A 267 -5.00 4.44 6.78
CA ASP A 267 -3.92 3.48 7.02
C ASP A 267 -3.82 3.13 8.51
N ALA A 268 -4.02 4.09 9.41
CA ALA A 268 -4.05 3.84 10.86
C ALA A 268 -5.20 2.89 11.26
N ALA A 269 -6.40 3.15 10.74
CA ALA A 269 -7.57 2.29 10.96
C ALA A 269 -7.36 0.91 10.35
N ALA A 270 -6.75 0.85 9.16
CA ALA A 270 -6.39 -0.40 8.50
C ALA A 270 -5.47 -1.24 9.37
N MET A 271 -4.37 -0.64 9.85
CA MET A 271 -3.40 -1.32 10.70
C MET A 271 -4.03 -1.85 12.00
N ALA A 272 -4.92 -1.09 12.63
CA ALA A 272 -5.64 -1.55 13.81
C ALA A 272 -6.51 -2.77 13.53
N MET A 273 -7.19 -2.79 12.38
CA MET A 273 -8.05 -3.91 11.95
C MET A 273 -7.25 -5.11 11.44
N SER A 274 -6.11 -4.90 10.75
CA SER A 274 -5.20 -5.96 10.32
C SER A 274 -4.70 -6.79 11.50
N LEU A 275 -4.52 -6.18 12.69
CA LEU A 275 -4.15 -6.89 13.92
C LEU A 275 -5.23 -7.82 14.48
N LEU A 276 -6.47 -7.73 13.98
CA LEU A 276 -7.56 -8.59 14.36
C LEU A 276 -7.79 -9.73 13.36
N VAL A 277 -7.22 -9.65 12.16
CA VAL A 277 -7.37 -10.68 11.13
C VAL A 277 -6.83 -12.01 11.65
N GLY A 278 -7.71 -13.02 11.72
CA GLY A 278 -7.38 -14.37 12.16
C GLY A 278 -7.14 -14.55 13.66
N LYS A 279 -7.52 -13.58 14.51
CA LYS A 279 -7.53 -13.76 15.98
C LYS A 279 -8.58 -14.76 16.44
N ASP A 280 -9.66 -14.89 15.69
CA ASP A 280 -10.58 -16.00 15.75
C ASP A 280 -10.32 -16.94 14.55
N PRO A 281 -9.48 -17.97 14.73
CA PRO A 281 -9.08 -18.84 13.64
C PRO A 281 -10.17 -19.85 13.28
N GLY A 282 -10.42 -20.01 11.98
CA GLY A 282 -11.20 -21.12 11.46
C GLY A 282 -10.47 -22.46 11.65
N LEU A 283 -11.22 -23.56 11.66
CA LEU A 283 -10.64 -24.92 11.68
C LEU A 283 -9.86 -25.23 10.39
N ILE A 284 -10.21 -24.55 9.30
CA ILE A 284 -9.48 -24.53 8.03
C ILE A 284 -9.18 -23.08 7.64
N PRO A 285 -8.16 -22.81 6.80
CA PRO A 285 -7.86 -21.45 6.35
C PRO A 285 -9.05 -20.80 5.65
N GLY A 286 -9.52 -19.67 6.19
CA GLY A 286 -10.49 -18.78 5.55
C GLY A 286 -9.84 -17.99 4.42
N LEU A 287 -9.83 -18.58 3.23
CA LEU A 287 -9.45 -17.90 2.00
C LEU A 287 -10.69 -17.51 1.20
N GLY A 288 -10.59 -16.41 0.47
CA GLY A 288 -11.64 -15.96 -0.43
C GLY A 288 -11.09 -15.15 -1.58
N ALA A 289 -11.99 -14.50 -2.31
CA ALA A 289 -11.64 -13.55 -3.34
C ALA A 289 -12.58 -12.35 -3.32
N LEU A 290 -12.10 -11.24 -3.89
CA LEU A 290 -12.97 -10.13 -4.27
C LEU A 290 -13.82 -10.55 -5.47
N VAL A 291 -15.13 -10.49 -5.35
CA VAL A 291 -16.05 -10.92 -6.42
C VAL A 291 -16.68 -9.76 -7.17
N THR A 292 -16.45 -8.53 -6.74
CA THR A 292 -16.88 -7.32 -7.44
C THR A 292 -15.69 -6.43 -7.75
N GLY A 293 -15.75 -5.77 -8.91
CA GLY A 293 -14.85 -4.68 -9.27
C GLY A 293 -15.54 -3.71 -10.22
N GLN A 294 -14.92 -2.57 -10.44
CA GLN A 294 -15.40 -1.50 -11.30
C GLN A 294 -14.96 -1.78 -12.74
N PRO A 295 -15.89 -2.02 -13.69
CA PRO A 295 -15.54 -2.44 -15.05
C PRO A 295 -14.92 -1.32 -15.90
N ASN A 296 -15.06 -0.06 -15.48
CA ASN A 296 -14.52 1.10 -16.20
C ASN A 296 -12.99 1.19 -16.13
N VAL A 297 -12.36 0.53 -15.15
CA VAL A 297 -10.91 0.52 -14.97
C VAL A 297 -10.45 -0.93 -14.90
N LEU A 298 -9.69 -1.37 -15.90
CA LEU A 298 -9.15 -2.71 -15.98
C LEU A 298 -7.67 -2.72 -15.60
N ILE A 299 -7.30 -3.61 -14.69
CA ILE A 299 -5.94 -3.73 -14.17
C ILE A 299 -5.36 -5.10 -14.57
N GLY A 300 -4.25 -5.06 -15.31
CA GLY A 300 -3.52 -6.26 -15.74
C GLY A 300 -2.64 -6.89 -14.65
N GLY A 301 -1.98 -8.00 -14.97
CA GLY A 301 -1.11 -8.75 -14.04
C GLY A 301 -1.75 -10.03 -13.50
N PHE A 302 -0.93 -10.89 -12.91
CA PHE A 302 -1.43 -12.03 -12.14
C PHE A 302 -1.55 -11.67 -10.65
N PRO A 303 -2.41 -12.36 -9.89
CA PRO A 303 -2.49 -12.20 -8.44
C PRO A 303 -1.14 -12.49 -7.79
N MET A 304 -0.58 -11.50 -7.11
CA MET A 304 0.71 -11.60 -6.44
C MET A 304 0.63 -10.98 -5.03
N PRO A 305 1.13 -11.67 -4.00
CA PRO A 305 1.22 -11.08 -2.66
C PRO A 305 2.35 -10.03 -2.58
N PRO A 306 2.33 -9.15 -1.57
CA PRO A 306 3.43 -8.24 -1.27
C PRO A 306 4.74 -9.00 -1.01
N TRP A 307 5.89 -8.41 -1.38
CA TRP A 307 7.21 -9.04 -1.17
C TRP A 307 7.51 -9.36 0.29
N GLY A 308 6.95 -8.59 1.23
CA GLY A 308 7.06 -8.88 2.66
C GLY A 308 6.49 -10.25 3.04
N ASP A 309 5.36 -10.64 2.44
CA ASP A 309 4.74 -11.94 2.66
C ASP A 309 5.50 -13.07 1.96
N VAL A 310 5.99 -12.80 0.75
CA VAL A 310 6.84 -13.75 0.00
C VAL A 310 8.11 -14.07 0.79
N ALA A 311 8.80 -13.06 1.29
CA ALA A 311 10.04 -13.22 2.06
C ALA A 311 9.80 -14.00 3.36
N ARG A 312 8.70 -13.72 4.07
CA ARG A 312 8.31 -14.47 5.28
C ARG A 312 8.04 -15.95 4.96
N GLY A 313 7.31 -16.22 3.87
CA GLY A 313 7.03 -17.58 3.42
C GLY A 313 8.32 -18.35 3.11
N LEU A 314 9.24 -17.73 2.35
CA LEU A 314 10.53 -18.32 2.01
C LEU A 314 11.39 -18.58 3.26
N MET A 315 11.41 -17.64 4.21
CA MET A 315 12.17 -17.82 5.46
C MET A 315 11.64 -18.98 6.30
N LYS A 316 10.31 -19.16 6.38
CA LYS A 316 9.70 -20.32 7.05
C LYS A 316 10.08 -21.63 6.36
N LEU A 317 10.07 -21.65 5.03
CA LEU A 317 10.48 -22.82 4.25
C LEU A 317 11.95 -23.17 4.52
N VAL A 318 12.86 -22.20 4.43
CA VAL A 318 14.30 -22.39 4.72
C VAL A 318 14.52 -22.88 6.15
N LYS A 319 13.80 -22.32 7.13
CA LYS A 319 13.89 -22.76 8.53
C LYS A 319 13.35 -24.18 8.71
N GLY A 320 12.26 -24.54 8.02
CA GLY A 320 11.69 -25.89 8.00
C GLY A 320 12.68 -26.90 7.41
N LEU A 321 13.31 -26.58 6.28
CA LEU A 321 14.33 -27.41 5.64
C LEU A 321 15.58 -27.57 6.54
N ARG A 322 16.02 -26.49 7.20
CA ARG A 322 17.16 -26.53 8.13
C ARG A 322 16.84 -27.26 9.44
N GLY A 323 15.59 -27.26 9.87
CA GLY A 323 15.08 -28.04 11.00
C GLY A 323 14.93 -29.53 10.68
N GLY A 324 14.46 -29.85 9.47
CA GLY A 324 14.40 -31.22 8.95
C GLY A 324 15.78 -31.87 8.83
N ASN A 325 16.81 -31.09 8.48
CA ASN A 325 18.19 -31.57 8.42
C ASN A 325 18.87 -31.76 9.80
N ARG A 326 18.20 -31.38 10.90
CA ARG A 326 18.66 -31.62 12.29
C ARG A 326 17.83 -32.69 13.02
N GLY A 327 16.75 -33.18 12.42
CA GLY A 327 15.89 -34.24 12.94
C GLY A 327 16.06 -35.52 12.14
N GLY A 328 17.24 -36.14 12.22
CA GLY A 328 17.42 -37.50 11.73
C GLY A 328 16.48 -38.45 12.47
N HIS A 329 15.71 -39.20 11.69
CA HIS A 329 14.92 -40.38 12.03
C HIS A 329 15.10 -40.94 13.46
N THR A 330 14.12 -40.70 14.33
CA THR A 330 13.64 -41.72 15.25
C THR A 330 12.29 -42.20 14.75
N GLN A 331 12.30 -43.22 13.89
CA GLN A 331 11.13 -44.06 13.68
C GLN A 331 10.83 -44.75 15.01
N GLY A 332 9.88 -44.19 15.76
CA GLY A 332 9.30 -44.86 16.91
C GLY A 332 8.54 -46.09 16.43
N HIS A 333 9.03 -47.26 16.82
CA HIS A 333 8.36 -48.55 16.64
C HIS A 333 6.89 -48.45 17.10
N GLN A 334 5.96 -48.54 16.14
CA GLN A 334 4.56 -48.79 16.46
C GLN A 334 4.49 -50.22 17.02
N HIS A 335 4.24 -50.32 18.33
CA HIS A 335 3.89 -51.57 18.97
C HIS A 335 2.61 -52.10 18.32
N CYS A 336 2.74 -53.23 17.63
CA CYS A 336 1.63 -54.02 17.13
C CYS A 336 0.92 -54.65 18.34
N ALA A 337 -0.17 -54.04 18.80
CA ALA A 337 -1.06 -54.63 19.78
C ALA A 337 -2.09 -55.49 19.06
N THR A 338 -1.69 -56.68 18.59
CA THR A 338 -2.57 -57.83 18.32
C THR A 338 -1.73 -59.09 18.21
N CYS A 339 -1.67 -59.89 19.28
CA CYS A 339 -1.62 -61.35 19.25
C CYS A 339 -1.58 -61.91 20.68
N SER A 340 -2.61 -62.72 20.99
CA SER A 340 -2.84 -63.59 22.16
C SER A 340 -3.19 -62.92 23.49
#